data_AF-A0A916G5U0-F1
#
_entry.id   AF-A0A916G5U0-F1
#
_cell.length_a   1.000
_cell.length_b   1.000
_cell.length_c   1.000
_cell.angle_alpha   90.00
_cell.angle_beta   90.00
_cell.angle_gamma   90.00
#
_symmetry.space_group_name_H-M   'P 1'
#
loop_
_entity.id
_entity.type
_entity.pdbx_description
1 polymer ?
#
loop_
_entity_poly.entity_id
_entity_poly.type
_entity_poly.pdbx_seq_one_letter_code
_entity_poly.pdbx_strand_id
1 'polypeptide(L)' 'MDTLKRILLAEDDPKAIEITLGALDEYDLVNQTVVARDGVEVLDYLYRRGGFVERPDVSASTFSW' A
#
# COMPACT_ATOMS: atom_id res chain seq x y z
N MET A 1 10.60 10.34 14.88
CA MET A 1 9.26 10.55 14.30
C MET A 1 8.99 9.34 13.44
N ASP A 2 8.13 8.42 13.89
CA ASP A 2 7.78 7.26 13.06
C ASP A 2 6.84 7.70 11.95
N THR A 3 7.37 7.77 10.74
CA THR A 3 6.58 7.80 9.52
C THR A 3 5.75 6.52 9.48
N LEU A 4 4.43 6.62 9.62
CA LEU A 4 3.51 5.51 9.32
C LEU A 4 3.88 4.96 7.94
N LYS A 5 4.28 3.69 7.89
CA LYS A 5 4.79 3.06 6.67
C LYS A 5 3.60 2.47 5.90
N ARG A 6 3.41 2.94 4.67
CA ARG A 6 2.45 2.35 3.72
C ARG A 6 2.86 0.90 3.39
N ILE A 7 1.90 -0.02 3.42
CA ILE A 7 2.08 -1.43 3.09
C ILE A 7 1.92 -1.61 1.58
N LEU A 8 2.83 -2.37 0.97
CA LEU A 8 2.69 -2.87 -0.39
C LEU A 8 2.41 -4.37 -0.32
N LEU A 9 1.22 -4.78 -0.72
CA LEU A 9 0.81 -6.17 -0.80
C LEU A 9 1.01 -6.66 -2.24
N ALA A 10 1.95 -7.58 -2.45
CA ALA A 10 2.17 -8.25 -3.72
C ALA A 10 1.42 -9.60 -3.72
N GLU A 11 0.30 -9.68 -4.41
CA GLU A 11 -0.56 -10.88 -4.44
C GLU A 11 -1.38 -10.89 -5.73
N ASP A 12 -1.37 -12.02 -6.44
CA ASP A 12 -2.06 -12.18 -7.72
C ASP A 12 -3.43 -12.87 -7.56
N ASP A 13 -3.59 -13.70 -6.52
CA ASP A 13 -4.84 -14.40 -6.20
C ASP A 13 -5.89 -13.45 -5.55
N PRO A 14 -7.06 -13.26 -6.18
CA PRO A 14 -8.10 -12.37 -5.67
C PRO A 14 -8.60 -12.71 -4.26
N LYS A 15 -8.64 -14.00 -3.91
CA LYS A 15 -9.14 -14.46 -2.62
C LYS A 15 -8.11 -14.23 -1.52
N ALA A 16 -6.82 -14.41 -1.83
CA ALA A 16 -5.73 -14.09 -0.90
C ALA A 16 -5.66 -12.58 -0.61
N ILE A 17 -5.91 -11.73 -1.61
CA ILE A 17 -6.04 -10.27 -1.42
C ILE A 17 -7.18 -9.96 -0.45
N GLU A 18 -8.37 -10.50 -0.67
CA GLU A 18 -9.54 -10.24 0.18
C GLU A 18 -9.30 -10.65 1.64
N ILE A 19 -8.76 -11.85 1.86
CA ILE A 19 -8.44 -12.37 3.20
C ILE A 19 -7.40 -11.46 3.89
N THR A 20 -6.36 -11.07 3.15
CA THR A 20 -5.27 -10.26 3.70
C THR A 20 -5.74 -8.84 4.01
N LEU A 21 -6.53 -8.22 3.13
CA LEU A 21 -7.13 -6.90 3.37
C LEU A 21 -8.09 -6.95 4.56
N GLY A 22 -8.91 -8.00 4.69
CA GLY A 22 -9.78 -8.18 5.85
C GLY A 22 -8.99 -8.23 7.17
N ALA A 23 -7.86 -8.96 7.20
CA ALA A 23 -6.99 -9.00 8.37
C ALA A 23 -6.30 -7.66 8.67
N LEU A 24 -5.99 -6.85 7.66
CA LEU A 24 -5.42 -5.51 7.82
C LEU A 24 -6.48 -4.48 8.24
N ASP A 25 -7.74 -4.71 7.92
CA ASP A 25 -8.87 -3.83 8.27
C ASP A 25 -9.09 -3.79 9.78
N GLU A 26 -8.87 -4.92 10.46
CA GLU A 26 -8.91 -5.04 11.93
C GLU A 26 -7.96 -4.08 12.65
N TYR A 27 -6.96 -3.53 11.96
CA TYR A 27 -5.96 -2.60 12.48
C TYR A 27 -6.01 -1.21 11.80
N ASP A 28 -7.07 -0.90 11.04
CA ASP A 28 -7.20 0.34 10.25
C ASP A 28 -6.07 0.53 9.20
N LEU A 29 -5.43 -0.56 8.76
CA LEU A 29 -4.27 -0.52 7.86
C LEU A 29 -4.64 -0.61 6.38
N VAL A 30 -5.90 -0.91 6.05
CA VAL A 30 -6.36 -1.05 4.64
C VAL A 30 -6.13 0.23 3.85
N ASN A 31 -6.46 1.41 4.41
CA ASN A 31 -6.24 2.71 3.76
C ASN A 31 -4.76 3.02 3.51
N GLN A 32 -3.87 2.29 4.16
CA GLN A 32 -2.41 2.39 4.01
C GLN A 32 -1.84 1.23 3.21
N THR A 33 -2.68 0.40 2.59
CA THR A 33 -2.25 -0.76 1.82
C THR A 33 -2.47 -0.51 0.33
N VAL A 34 -1.42 -0.75 -0.45
CA VAL A 34 -1.48 -0.74 -1.92
C VAL A 34 -1.31 -2.17 -2.39
N VAL A 35 -2.22 -2.64 -3.24
CA VAL A 35 -2.16 -3.98 -3.83
C VAL A 35 -1.47 -3.90 -5.19
N ALA A 36 -0.49 -4.75 -5.42
CA ALA A 36 0.15 -5.00 -6.70
C ALA A 36 -0.10 -6.45 -7.11
N ARG A 37 -0.65 -6.65 -8.30
CA ARG A 37 -1.14 -7.95 -8.79
C ARG A 37 -0.07 -8.81 -9.45
N ASP A 38 1.09 -8.24 -9.74
CA ASP A 38 2.22 -8.94 -10.32
C ASP A 38 3.55 -8.24 -10.00
N GLY A 39 4.66 -8.85 -10.44
CA GLY A 39 5.99 -8.30 -10.23
C GLY A 39 6.23 -6.97 -10.96
N VAL A 40 5.57 -6.72 -12.09
CA VAL A 40 5.71 -5.46 -12.84
C VAL A 40 5.09 -4.32 -12.03
N GLU A 41 3.88 -4.50 -11.53
CA GLU A 41 3.20 -3.52 -10.67
C GLU A 41 3.97 -3.27 -9.37
N VAL A 42 4.55 -4.31 -8.76
CA VAL A 42 5.42 -4.17 -7.57
C VAL A 42 6.61 -3.27 -7.89
N LEU A 43 7.32 -3.55 -8.98
CA LEU A 43 8.50 -2.76 -9.35
C LEU A 43 8.12 -1.34 -9.75
N ASP A 44 6.99 -1.16 -10.42
CA ASP A 44 6.49 0.16 -10.80
C ASP A 44 6.11 0.98 -9.57
N TYR A 45 5.51 0.35 -8.56
CA TYR A 45 5.27 1.00 -7.28
C TYR A 45 6.59 1.35 -6.58
N LEU A 46 7.54 0.42 -6.47
CA LEU A 46 8.81 0.65 -5.76
C LEU A 46 9.67 1.74 -6.41
N TYR A 47 9.80 1.72 -7.74
CA TYR A 47 10.63 2.64 -8.50
C TYR A 47 9.89 3.89 -8.99
N ARG A 48 8.62 4.09 -8.60
CA ARG A 48 7.76 5.20 -9.05
C ARG A 48 7.69 5.30 -10.58
N ARG A 49 7.30 4.20 -11.22
CA ARG A 49 7.11 4.10 -12.68
C ARG A 49 5.66 3.76 -12.99
N GLY A 50 5.32 3.73 -14.28
CA GLY A 50 3.98 3.36 -14.73
C GLY A 50 2.88 4.23 -14.10
N GLY A 51 1.85 3.59 -13.57
CA GLY A 51 0.74 4.29 -12.88
C GLY A 51 1.11 4.93 -11.53
N PHE A 52 2.32 4.71 -11.01
CA PHE A 52 2.74 5.16 -9.68
C PHE A 52 3.73 6.33 -9.68
N VAL A 53 3.95 6.96 -10.84
CA VAL A 53 4.87 8.11 -10.98
C VAL A 53 4.48 9.25 -10.03
N GLU A 54 3.19 9.53 -9.90
CA GLU A 54 2.67 10.63 -9.08
C GLU A 54 2.20 10.18 -7.69
N ARG A 55 2.53 8.97 -7.24
CA ARG A 55 2.07 8.52 -5.92
C ARG A 55 2.61 9.48 -4.84
N PRO A 56 1.78 9.93 -3.88
CA PRO A 56 2.23 10.82 -2.83
C PRO A 56 3.21 10.09 -1.92
N ASP A 57 4.26 10.81 -1.52
CA ASP A 57 5.15 10.36 -0.46
C ASP A 57 4.35 10.15 0.83
N VAL A 58 4.78 9.17 1.61
CA VAL A 58 4.17 8.92 2.92
C VAL A 58 4.79 9.90 3.91
N SER A 59 4.52 11.20 3.72
CA SER A 59 4.85 12.20 4.73
C SER A 59 3.86 12.04 5.87
N ALA A 60 4.34 11.83 7.10
CA ALA A 60 3.51 11.82 8.29
C ALA A 60 2.65 13.09 8.30
N SER A 61 1.36 12.96 8.03
CA SER A 61 0.41 14.07 8.14
C SER A 61 0.45 14.56 9.57
N THR A 62 0.90 15.79 9.76
CA THR A 62 0.86 16.50 11.04
C THR A 62 -0.59 16.51 11.52
N PHE A 63 -0.88 15.70 12.55
CA PHE A 63 -2.10 15.81 13.31
C PHE A 63 -2.12 17.20 13.97
N SER A 64 -2.90 18.11 13.41
CA SER A 64 -3.37 19.30 14.12
C SER A 64 -4.67 18.91 14.82
N TRP A 65 -4.69 19.06 16.14
CA TRP A 65 -5.84 18.82 17.02
C TRP A 65 -7.06 19.65 16.62
#